data_AF-A0A218XT43-F1
#
_entry.id   AF-A0A218XT43-F1
#
_cell.length_a   1.000
_cell.length_b   1.000
_cell.length_c   1.000
_cell.angle_alpha   90.00
_cell.angle_beta   90.00
_cell.angle_gamma   90.00
#
_symmetry.space_group_name_H-M   'P 1'
#
loop_
_entity.id
_entity.type
_entity.pdbx_description
1 polymer ?
#
loop_
_entity_poly.entity_id
_entity_poly.type
_entity_poly.pdbx_seq_one_letter_code
_entity_poly.pdbx_strand_id
1 'polypeptide(L)'
;MAFSSRHIFSDVRGAFPCEALALLSPNSVTQNFPRSVRAARSSWSRSSFKRSRNRSQADFVASTARSGDKPTVRDSNEDRALADVILDAADDREEVVDRPPKAPERDFTGTAYVPVYVMLPLGVIDMECELVDPDGLLDQLKILKSVDVDGVMVDCWWGIVEAAAPQAYNWKGYRKLFQMVRDLKLKLQVVMSFHECGGNVGDDVHIPLPSWVTEIGKMNPDIFFTDRDGRRNSECLTWGIDKERVLRGRTAVEAYFDYMRSFRVEFDEFFEDGIISEIEIGLGPCGELRYPSYPAKHGWEYPGIGEFQCYDQYLMKSLKRAAELRGHSFWGTGPDNAGSYNSRPHETGFFRDGGDYDSYYGRFFLNWYSRVLIDHGDRILALANLAFEGSCTATKLSGIHWWYKTASHAAELTAGFYNPSNRDGYAPIAAMLKKHETALNFTCVELRTLDQHEGFPEALADPEGLVWQVLNAAWDVSIPVASENALPCYDREGYNKILENAKPRNDPDGRHLSAFTYLRLSPVLMERLNLMEFERFVKRMHGNT
;
A
#
# COMPACT_ATOMS: atom_id res chain seq x y z
N MET A 1 -20.30 44.17 38.64
CA MET A 1 -19.32 45.08 39.27
C MET A 1 -17.98 44.39 39.27
N ALA A 2 -16.98 45.04 38.69
CA ALA A 2 -15.63 44.53 38.45
C ALA A 2 -14.72 44.68 39.67
N PHE A 3 -13.59 43.94 39.67
CA PHE A 3 -12.20 44.26 40.05
C PHE A 3 -11.51 42.91 40.37
N SER A 4 -10.67 42.31 39.53
CA SER A 4 -9.36 42.67 38.93
C SER A 4 -8.14 42.24 39.76
N SER A 5 -7.17 41.66 39.03
CA SER A 5 -5.69 41.68 39.16
C SER A 5 -5.10 40.28 39.43
N ARG A 6 -4.42 39.60 38.50
CA ARG A 6 -3.14 39.83 37.75
C ARG A 6 -1.92 39.17 38.42
N HIS A 7 -1.12 38.52 37.56
CA HIS A 7 0.32 38.18 37.63
C HIS A 7 0.71 36.82 38.28
N ILE A 8 1.70 36.03 37.84
CA ILE A 8 2.74 36.05 36.78
C ILE A 8 3.32 34.59 36.69
N PHE A 9 3.91 34.26 35.53
CA PHE A 9 4.78 33.13 35.15
C PHE A 9 5.60 32.40 36.24
N SER A 10 5.78 31.07 36.06
CA SER A 10 7.12 30.43 36.06
C SER A 10 7.09 29.00 35.48
N ASP A 11 7.95 28.76 34.49
CA ASP A 11 8.47 27.47 34.02
C ASP A 11 8.95 26.56 35.15
N VAL A 12 8.72 25.24 35.05
CA VAL A 12 9.65 24.21 35.55
C VAL A 12 9.59 22.96 34.67
N ARG A 13 10.74 22.63 34.07
CA ARG A 13 11.12 21.35 33.46
C ARG A 13 11.30 20.26 34.53
N GLY A 14 10.96 19.01 34.21
CA GLY A 14 11.42 17.80 34.91
C GLY A 14 10.74 16.57 34.30
N ALA A 15 11.33 15.83 33.36
CA ALA A 15 12.47 14.92 33.53
C ALA A 15 12.30 14.00 34.75
N PHE A 16 11.69 12.83 34.53
CA PHE A 16 11.72 11.71 35.47
C PHE A 16 12.58 10.57 34.88
N PRO A 17 13.60 10.09 35.60
CA PRO A 17 14.53 9.09 35.10
C PRO A 17 14.03 7.66 35.33
N CYS A 18 14.46 6.80 34.39
CA CYS A 18 14.34 5.36 34.38
C CYS A 18 15.41 4.74 35.30
N GLU A 19 15.02 3.90 36.26
CA GLU A 19 15.94 3.08 37.04
C GLU A 19 15.69 1.57 36.83
N ALA A 20 16.74 0.95 36.32
CA ALA A 20 17.21 -0.42 36.37
C ALA A 20 16.45 -1.48 37.20
N LEU A 21 16.24 -2.64 36.58
CA LEU A 21 16.39 -3.93 37.24
C LEU A 21 17.12 -4.91 36.31
N ALA A 22 18.25 -5.41 36.80
CA ALA A 22 19.14 -6.33 36.11
C ALA A 22 19.11 -7.71 36.79
N LEU A 23 19.51 -8.70 35.98
CA LEU A 23 20.07 -10.02 36.33
C LEU A 23 19.09 -11.11 36.76
N LEU A 24 19.08 -12.19 35.95
CA LEU A 24 19.43 -13.55 36.38
C LEU A 24 19.79 -14.40 35.13
N SER A 25 21.05 -14.79 35.01
CA SER A 25 21.50 -15.91 34.15
C SER A 25 21.29 -17.25 34.88
N PRO A 26 21.29 -18.38 34.15
CA PRO A 26 22.40 -19.32 34.41
C PRO A 26 22.92 -20.11 33.20
N ASN A 27 24.23 -20.34 33.28
CA ASN A 27 24.99 -21.56 32.99
C ASN A 27 25.18 -22.07 31.55
N SER A 28 26.44 -21.92 31.15
CA SER A 28 27.22 -22.65 30.15
C SER A 28 27.22 -24.17 30.33
N VAL A 29 27.12 -24.90 29.22
CA VAL A 29 27.69 -26.25 29.08
C VAL A 29 28.57 -26.27 27.82
N THR A 30 29.82 -26.61 28.04
CA THR A 30 30.89 -26.83 27.07
C THR A 30 30.81 -28.25 26.51
N GLN A 31 30.88 -28.42 25.19
CA GLN A 31 31.43 -29.64 24.56
C GLN A 31 32.15 -29.29 23.26
N ASN A 32 33.23 -30.04 23.02
CA ASN A 32 34.37 -29.70 22.17
C ASN A 32 34.60 -30.84 21.15
N PHE A 33 34.86 -30.47 19.89
CA PHE A 33 35.56 -31.19 18.79
C PHE A 33 34.89 -32.38 18.05
N PRO A 34 35.33 -32.76 16.81
CA PRO A 34 36.38 -32.20 15.93
C PRO A 34 36.00 -31.95 14.44
N ARG A 35 36.97 -31.37 13.71
CA ARG A 35 37.02 -31.06 12.27
C ARG A 35 37.22 -32.28 11.33
N SER A 36 36.81 -32.04 10.07
CA SER A 36 37.41 -32.49 8.78
C SER A 36 36.95 -33.84 8.20
N VAL A 37 36.48 -33.83 6.94
CA VAL A 37 37.22 -34.35 5.75
C VAL A 37 36.39 -34.20 4.43
N ARG A 38 37.06 -33.62 3.42
CA ARG A 38 37.00 -33.77 1.94
C ARG A 38 35.66 -33.86 1.15
N ALA A 39 35.51 -32.85 0.30
CA ALA A 39 35.43 -32.91 -1.17
C ALA A 39 35.14 -34.25 -1.87
N ALA A 40 34.04 -34.27 -2.62
CA ALA A 40 33.89 -35.06 -3.84
C ALA A 40 33.28 -34.20 -4.95
N ARG A 41 34.00 -34.09 -6.07
CA ARG A 41 33.54 -33.54 -7.34
C ARG A 41 32.69 -34.60 -8.03
N SER A 42 31.53 -34.22 -8.54
CA SER A 42 30.92 -34.89 -9.69
C SER A 42 30.35 -33.83 -10.63
N SER A 43 30.95 -33.78 -11.81
CA SER A 43 30.33 -33.25 -13.02
C SER A 43 28.99 -33.96 -13.25
N TRP A 44 28.06 -33.31 -13.97
CA TRP A 44 27.48 -33.82 -15.21
C TRP A 44 26.59 -32.77 -15.88
N SER A 45 26.82 -32.67 -17.19
CA SER A 45 25.98 -32.24 -18.31
C SER A 45 25.02 -31.05 -18.17
N ARG A 46 25.38 -29.99 -18.90
CA ARG A 46 24.49 -28.99 -19.49
C ARG A 46 23.44 -29.66 -20.39
N SER A 47 22.17 -29.37 -20.15
CA SER A 47 21.10 -29.50 -21.16
C SER A 47 20.45 -28.14 -21.37
N SER A 48 20.63 -27.62 -22.58
CA SER A 48 20.16 -26.34 -23.08
C SER A 48 18.64 -26.37 -23.25
N PHE A 49 17.88 -25.61 -22.46
CA PHE A 49 16.49 -25.28 -22.75
C PHE A 49 16.41 -23.86 -23.28
N LYS A 50 16.22 -23.75 -24.60
CA LYS A 50 15.77 -22.52 -25.26
C LYS A 50 14.35 -22.24 -24.79
N ARG A 51 14.13 -21.12 -24.07
CA ARG A 51 12.78 -20.60 -23.79
C ARG A 51 12.57 -19.37 -24.66
N SER A 52 11.69 -19.51 -25.65
CA SER A 52 11.28 -18.43 -26.55
C SER A 52 10.52 -17.36 -25.78
N ARG A 53 10.97 -16.12 -25.94
CA ARG A 53 10.22 -14.91 -25.56
C ARG A 53 8.99 -14.82 -26.47
N ASN A 54 7.80 -14.88 -25.89
CA ASN A 54 6.61 -14.25 -26.45
C ASN A 54 6.05 -13.35 -25.37
N ARG A 55 6.20 -12.04 -25.61
CA ARG A 55 5.71 -10.94 -24.78
C ARG A 55 4.35 -10.57 -25.36
N SER A 56 3.25 -10.94 -24.70
CA SER A 56 1.92 -10.40 -25.00
C SER A 56 1.71 -9.18 -24.13
N GLN A 57 1.80 -8.02 -24.77
CA GLN A 57 1.49 -6.72 -24.21
C GLN A 57 -0.03 -6.59 -24.17
N ALA A 58 -0.61 -6.49 -22.97
CA ALA A 58 -2.02 -6.18 -22.78
C ALA A 58 -2.13 -4.66 -22.62
N ASP A 59 -2.40 -3.97 -23.73
CA ASP A 59 -2.67 -2.54 -23.73
C ASP A 59 -4.09 -2.29 -23.23
N PHE A 60 -4.23 -1.60 -22.10
CA PHE A 60 -5.48 -0.99 -21.66
C PHE A 60 -5.74 0.23 -22.54
N VAL A 61 -6.67 0.12 -23.49
CA VAL A 61 -7.11 1.23 -24.34
C VAL A 61 -8.31 1.91 -23.70
N ALA A 62 -8.13 3.18 -23.32
CA ALA A 62 -9.22 4.09 -22.97
C ALA A 62 -10.21 4.20 -24.15
N SER A 63 -11.45 3.80 -23.92
CA SER A 63 -12.51 3.79 -24.93
C SER A 63 -12.91 5.22 -25.30
N THR A 64 -12.64 5.61 -26.55
CA THR A 64 -13.35 6.70 -27.22
C THR A 64 -14.17 6.09 -28.36
N ALA A 65 -15.48 6.31 -28.29
CA ALA A 65 -16.46 5.79 -29.23
C ALA A 65 -16.28 6.42 -30.63
N ARG A 66 -16.16 5.59 -31.68
CA ARG A 66 -16.56 5.97 -33.04
C ARG A 66 -17.25 4.82 -33.78
N SER A 67 -18.44 5.18 -34.23
CA SER A 67 -19.28 4.66 -35.32
C SER A 67 -18.64 3.64 -36.25
N GLY A 68 -19.36 2.53 -36.44
CA GLY A 68 -18.99 1.47 -37.36
C GLY A 68 -19.22 1.82 -38.83
N ASP A 69 -18.58 1.03 -39.68
CA ASP A 69 -19.08 0.72 -41.02
C ASP A 69 -18.56 -0.67 -41.44
N LYS A 70 -19.46 -1.45 -42.04
CA LYS A 70 -19.16 -2.74 -42.68
C LYS A 70 -18.93 -2.52 -44.19
N PRO A 71 -18.17 -3.41 -44.84
CA PRO A 71 -17.55 -3.13 -46.13
C PRO A 71 -18.46 -3.47 -47.31
N THR A 72 -18.31 -2.74 -48.41
CA THR A 72 -18.84 -3.13 -49.72
C THR A 72 -17.74 -3.23 -50.77
N VAL A 73 -17.85 -4.33 -51.51
CA VAL A 73 -17.04 -4.80 -52.63
C VAL A 73 -17.16 -3.86 -53.83
N ARG A 74 -16.04 -3.61 -54.52
CA ARG A 74 -15.97 -2.92 -55.82
C ARG A 74 -16.07 -3.90 -56.98
N ASP A 75 -16.90 -3.57 -57.96
CA ASP A 75 -16.62 -3.44 -59.40
C ASP A 75 -17.99 -3.36 -60.11
N SER A 76 -18.27 -2.53 -61.10
CA SER A 76 -17.43 -2.06 -62.20
C SER A 76 -18.08 -0.87 -62.96
N ASN A 77 -17.22 -0.16 -63.70
CA ASN A 77 -17.42 0.57 -64.97
C ASN A 77 -18.27 1.85 -65.00
N GLU A 78 -17.60 3.00 -65.17
CA GLU A 78 -17.43 3.73 -66.45
C GLU A 78 -18.71 4.47 -66.88
N ASP A 79 -18.81 5.79 -66.65
CA ASP A 79 -18.44 6.78 -67.67
C ASP A 79 -18.73 8.24 -67.25
N ARG A 80 -17.92 9.10 -67.85
CA ARG A 80 -17.85 10.57 -67.93
C ARG A 80 -19.10 11.43 -67.68
N ALA A 81 -18.91 12.38 -66.74
CA ALA A 81 -18.68 13.82 -66.93
C ALA A 81 -19.82 14.81 -67.32
N LEU A 82 -19.74 15.98 -66.66
CA LEU A 82 -20.38 17.30 -66.90
C LEU A 82 -21.90 17.36 -66.71
N ALA A 83 -22.53 18.43 -66.20
CA ALA A 83 -22.17 19.64 -65.46
C ALA A 83 -23.52 20.30 -65.07
N ASP A 84 -23.45 21.33 -64.23
CA ASP A 84 -24.42 22.43 -64.07
C ASP A 84 -25.61 22.33 -63.08
N VAL A 85 -25.35 22.92 -61.90
CA VAL A 85 -26.01 24.09 -61.28
C VAL A 85 -27.54 24.17 -61.34
N ILE A 86 -28.20 24.21 -60.17
CA ILE A 86 -29.01 25.34 -59.66
C ILE A 86 -29.34 25.13 -58.17
N LEU A 87 -29.30 26.24 -57.45
CA LEU A 87 -29.50 26.48 -56.02
C LEU A 87 -30.90 26.08 -55.52
N ASP A 88 -30.98 25.60 -54.28
CA ASP A 88 -32.04 26.02 -53.36
C ASP A 88 -31.53 26.00 -51.91
N ALA A 89 -31.76 27.11 -51.21
CA ALA A 89 -31.39 27.34 -49.83
C ALA A 89 -32.48 26.79 -48.90
N ALA A 90 -32.10 25.97 -47.92
CA ALA A 90 -32.94 25.65 -46.78
C ALA A 90 -32.11 25.70 -45.49
N ASP A 91 -32.64 26.52 -44.58
CA ASP A 91 -32.26 26.78 -43.20
C ASP A 91 -32.43 25.51 -42.35
N ASP A 92 -31.34 24.97 -41.80
CA ASP A 92 -31.40 23.92 -40.76
C ASP A 92 -30.67 24.41 -39.52
N ARG A 93 -31.49 24.84 -38.56
CA ARG A 93 -31.12 25.26 -37.21
C ARG A 93 -30.63 24.04 -36.43
N GLU A 94 -29.38 24.08 -35.97
CA GLU A 94 -28.88 23.12 -35.00
C GLU A 94 -29.68 23.24 -33.69
N GLU A 95 -30.39 22.17 -33.32
CA GLU A 95 -30.94 21.99 -31.98
C GLU A 95 -29.79 21.86 -30.98
N VAL A 96 -29.51 22.96 -30.28
CA VAL A 96 -28.64 22.98 -29.10
C VAL A 96 -29.35 22.20 -27.99
N VAL A 97 -28.93 20.94 -27.77
CA VAL A 97 -29.29 20.19 -26.57
C VAL A 97 -28.63 20.90 -25.38
N ASP A 98 -29.44 21.64 -24.63
CA ASP A 98 -29.07 22.39 -23.43
C ASP A 98 -28.55 21.42 -22.36
N ARG A 99 -27.22 21.18 -22.35
CA ARG A 99 -26.57 20.48 -21.25
C ARG A 99 -26.65 21.39 -20.03
N PRO A 100 -27.16 20.90 -18.88
CA PRO A 100 -27.22 21.73 -17.69
C PRO A 100 -25.82 22.29 -17.38
N PRO A 101 -25.71 23.57 -16.97
CA PRO A 101 -24.42 24.17 -16.68
C PRO A 101 -23.70 23.32 -15.64
N LYS A 102 -22.46 22.89 -15.95
CA LYS A 102 -21.60 22.19 -14.98
C LYS A 102 -21.57 23.05 -13.71
N ALA A 103 -21.97 22.45 -12.58
CA ALA A 103 -21.96 23.15 -11.31
C ALA A 103 -20.58 23.79 -11.09
N PRO A 104 -20.52 25.03 -10.57
CA PRO A 104 -19.23 25.68 -10.32
C PRO A 104 -18.40 24.81 -9.40
N GLU A 105 -17.14 24.65 -9.77
CA GLU A 105 -16.17 23.85 -9.02
C GLU A 105 -16.04 24.41 -7.59
N ARG A 106 -15.94 23.51 -6.60
CA ARG A 106 -15.81 23.93 -5.20
C ARG A 106 -14.57 24.80 -5.01
N ASP A 107 -14.76 25.95 -4.38
CA ASP A 107 -13.67 26.79 -3.91
C ASP A 107 -13.08 26.20 -2.62
N PHE A 108 -11.75 26.03 -2.60
CA PHE A 108 -10.98 25.54 -1.47
C PHE A 108 -10.20 26.65 -0.77
N THR A 109 -10.34 27.90 -1.21
CA THR A 109 -9.66 29.06 -0.63
C THR A 109 -10.02 29.19 0.86
N GLY A 110 -9.00 29.26 1.73
CA GLY A 110 -9.17 29.39 3.18
C GLY A 110 -9.52 28.09 3.92
N THR A 111 -9.56 26.95 3.22
CA THR A 111 -9.63 25.63 3.89
C THR A 111 -8.29 25.23 4.51
N ALA A 112 -8.28 24.26 5.42
CA ALA A 112 -7.07 23.78 6.09
C ALA A 112 -5.98 23.36 5.09
N TYR A 113 -4.72 23.65 5.39
CA TYR A 113 -3.58 23.25 4.55
C TYR A 113 -3.34 21.74 4.66
N VAL A 114 -3.26 21.05 3.52
CA VAL A 114 -2.89 19.63 3.44
C VAL A 114 -1.62 19.54 2.59
N PRO A 115 -0.49 19.12 3.17
CA PRO A 115 0.76 19.00 2.43
C PRO A 115 0.67 17.93 1.35
N VAL A 116 1.27 18.19 0.20
CA VAL A 116 1.31 17.30 -0.96
C VAL A 116 2.72 16.79 -1.18
N TYR A 117 2.85 15.47 -1.16
CA TYR A 117 4.08 14.76 -1.49
C TYR A 117 3.94 14.07 -2.85
N VAL A 118 5.06 13.77 -3.49
CA VAL A 118 5.08 12.96 -4.71
C VAL A 118 5.97 11.74 -4.50
N MET A 119 5.43 10.56 -4.77
CA MET A 119 6.20 9.33 -4.68
C MET A 119 7.24 9.27 -5.81
N LEU A 120 8.51 9.00 -5.49
CA LEU A 120 9.60 8.87 -6.47
C LEU A 120 9.49 7.56 -7.27
N PRO A 121 10.14 7.41 -8.44
CA PRO A 121 10.19 6.15 -9.18
C PRO A 121 10.63 4.96 -8.32
N LEU A 122 10.03 3.78 -8.51
CA LEU A 122 10.33 2.57 -7.72
C LEU A 122 11.82 2.20 -7.77
N GLY A 123 12.43 2.32 -8.95
CA GLY A 123 13.84 2.06 -9.22
C GLY A 123 14.77 3.27 -9.10
N VAL A 124 14.41 4.28 -8.31
CA VAL A 124 15.28 5.46 -8.10
C VAL A 124 16.64 5.07 -7.49
N ILE A 125 16.69 3.99 -6.70
CA ILE A 125 17.91 3.34 -6.24
C ILE A 125 18.01 1.96 -6.90
N ASP A 126 19.16 1.61 -7.48
CA ASP A 126 19.41 0.31 -8.11
C ASP A 126 19.82 -0.79 -7.10
N MET A 127 19.98 -2.02 -7.59
CA MET A 127 20.32 -3.19 -6.77
C MET A 127 21.72 -3.12 -6.14
N GLU A 128 22.59 -2.25 -6.65
CA GLU A 128 23.92 -1.96 -6.10
C GLU A 128 23.88 -0.84 -5.04
N CYS A 129 22.69 -0.32 -4.73
CA CYS A 129 22.45 0.83 -3.86
C CYS A 129 23.11 2.11 -4.39
N GLU A 130 23.03 2.33 -5.70
CA GLU A 130 23.39 3.59 -6.35
C GLU A 130 22.14 4.33 -6.83
N LEU A 131 22.24 5.65 -6.83
CA LEU A 131 21.17 6.53 -7.30
C LEU A 131 21.16 6.55 -8.83
N VAL A 132 20.01 6.20 -9.41
CA VAL A 132 19.79 6.17 -10.86
C VAL A 132 19.47 7.58 -11.36
N ASP A 133 20.12 7.98 -12.46
CA ASP A 133 19.96 9.29 -13.12
C ASP A 133 19.88 10.51 -12.16
N PRO A 134 20.95 10.82 -11.40
CA PRO A 134 20.92 11.90 -10.43
C PRO A 134 20.58 13.28 -11.02
N ASP A 135 21.08 13.57 -12.23
CA ASP A 135 20.87 14.86 -12.89
C ASP A 135 19.42 15.01 -13.36
N GLY A 136 18.86 13.99 -14.01
CA GLY A 136 17.46 14.00 -14.45
C GLY A 136 16.48 14.06 -13.27
N LEU A 137 16.76 13.32 -12.20
CA LEU A 137 15.97 13.39 -10.97
C LEU A 137 16.05 14.78 -10.32
N LEU A 138 17.25 15.37 -10.24
CA LEU A 138 17.42 16.70 -9.67
C LEU A 138 16.58 17.75 -10.43
N ASP A 139 16.54 17.68 -11.75
CA ASP A 139 15.71 18.58 -12.57
C ASP A 139 14.21 18.35 -12.35
N GLN A 140 13.77 17.10 -12.24
CA GLN A 140 12.39 16.76 -11.87
C GLN A 140 12.02 17.30 -10.47
N LEU A 141 12.90 17.16 -9.47
CA LEU A 141 12.67 17.68 -8.12
C LEU A 141 12.58 19.21 -8.09
N LYS A 142 13.39 19.92 -8.90
CA LYS A 142 13.27 21.38 -9.05
C LYS A 142 11.92 21.77 -9.65
N ILE A 143 11.41 21.01 -10.61
CA ILE A 143 10.08 21.24 -11.20
C ILE A 143 8.99 21.05 -10.14
N LEU A 144 9.02 19.94 -9.39
CA LEU A 144 8.08 19.70 -8.28
C LEU A 144 8.11 20.85 -7.28
N LYS A 145 9.32 21.31 -6.89
CA LYS A 145 9.47 22.45 -5.99
C LYS A 145 8.88 23.74 -6.56
N SER A 146 8.96 23.95 -7.87
CA SER A 146 8.42 25.15 -8.54
C SER A 146 6.88 25.21 -8.57
N VAL A 147 6.22 24.07 -8.43
CA VAL A 147 4.74 23.95 -8.31
C VAL A 147 4.30 23.75 -6.86
N ASP A 148 5.13 24.20 -5.91
CA ASP A 148 4.90 24.22 -4.46
C ASP A 148 4.69 22.83 -3.80
N VAL A 149 5.17 21.74 -4.41
CA VAL A 149 5.17 20.43 -3.71
C VAL A 149 5.95 20.53 -2.38
N ASP A 150 5.37 19.98 -1.32
CA ASP A 150 5.94 20.01 0.04
C ASP A 150 7.16 19.10 0.17
N GLY A 151 7.10 17.93 -0.45
CA GLY A 151 8.12 16.91 -0.32
C GLY A 151 7.95 15.74 -1.28
N VAL A 152 8.77 14.72 -1.06
CA VAL A 152 8.72 13.46 -1.82
C VAL A 152 8.66 12.26 -0.89
N MET A 153 8.15 11.15 -1.41
CA MET A 153 8.10 9.86 -0.71
C MET A 153 8.97 8.83 -1.43
N VAL A 154 9.72 8.03 -0.68
CA VAL A 154 10.61 7.01 -1.26
C VAL A 154 10.62 5.71 -0.45
N ASP A 155 10.61 4.59 -1.18
CA ASP A 155 10.82 3.26 -0.64
C ASP A 155 12.29 3.02 -0.27
N CYS A 156 12.55 2.73 1.00
CA CYS A 156 13.82 2.18 1.48
C CYS A 156 13.76 0.65 1.45
N TRP A 157 14.11 0.06 0.31
CA TRP A 157 14.02 -1.36 0.03
C TRP A 157 14.95 -2.20 0.89
N TRP A 158 14.37 -3.08 1.72
CA TRP A 158 15.14 -4.03 2.52
C TRP A 158 16.08 -4.88 1.67
N GLY A 159 15.58 -5.32 0.51
CA GLY A 159 16.30 -6.12 -0.48
C GLY A 159 17.54 -5.48 -1.08
N ILE A 160 17.64 -4.14 -1.07
CA ILE A 160 18.80 -3.39 -1.56
C ILE A 160 19.77 -3.11 -0.41
N VAL A 161 19.25 -2.60 0.70
CA VAL A 161 20.06 -2.06 1.79
C VAL A 161 20.74 -3.18 2.58
N GLU A 162 20.07 -4.30 2.86
CA GLU A 162 20.64 -5.45 3.59
C GLU A 162 20.89 -6.65 2.65
N ALA A 163 21.17 -6.38 1.36
CA ALA A 163 21.22 -7.38 0.30
C ALA A 163 22.27 -8.48 0.53
N ALA A 164 23.45 -8.10 0.99
CA ALA A 164 24.66 -8.94 0.97
C ALA A 164 24.69 -9.97 2.11
N ALA A 165 24.35 -9.55 3.33
CA ALA A 165 24.39 -10.39 4.53
C ALA A 165 23.54 -9.77 5.65
N PRO A 166 23.09 -10.59 6.62
CA PRO A 166 22.48 -10.09 7.85
C PRO A 166 23.32 -8.98 8.49
N GLN A 167 22.68 -7.85 8.80
CA GLN A 167 23.23 -6.66 9.45
C GLN A 167 24.33 -5.94 8.66
N ALA A 168 24.51 -6.24 7.37
CA ALA A 168 25.39 -5.52 6.46
C ALA A 168 24.59 -4.47 5.67
N TYR A 169 24.32 -3.32 6.30
CA TYR A 169 23.51 -2.25 5.72
C TYR A 169 24.33 -1.33 4.81
N ASN A 170 23.83 -1.08 3.60
CA ASN A 170 24.37 -0.10 2.66
C ASN A 170 23.31 0.97 2.37
N TRP A 171 23.58 2.20 2.79
CA TRP A 171 22.67 3.35 2.65
C TRP A 171 23.17 4.40 1.65
N LYS A 172 24.24 4.09 0.90
CA LYS A 172 24.98 5.08 0.09
C LYS A 172 24.10 5.79 -0.94
N GLY A 173 23.29 5.06 -1.71
CA GLY A 173 22.38 5.63 -2.70
C GLY A 173 21.33 6.54 -2.06
N TYR A 174 20.71 6.07 -0.98
CA TYR A 174 19.73 6.83 -0.20
C TYR A 174 20.31 8.11 0.40
N ARG A 175 21.55 8.08 0.90
CA ARG A 175 22.24 9.29 1.40
C ARG A 175 22.42 10.35 0.32
N LYS A 176 22.80 9.96 -0.91
CA LYS A 176 22.87 10.90 -2.04
C LYS A 176 21.50 11.49 -2.35
N LEU A 177 20.46 10.66 -2.38
CA LEU A 177 19.08 11.10 -2.61
C LEU A 177 18.61 12.10 -1.55
N PHE A 178 18.79 11.77 -0.28
CA PHE A 178 18.31 12.59 0.82
C PHE A 178 19.05 13.93 0.88
N GLN A 179 20.35 13.94 0.52
CA GLN A 179 21.09 15.18 0.36
C GLN A 179 20.48 16.09 -0.70
N MET A 180 20.12 15.55 -1.87
CA MET A 180 19.48 16.36 -2.94
C MET A 180 18.13 16.92 -2.48
N VAL A 181 17.32 16.11 -1.80
CA VAL A 181 16.02 16.54 -1.23
C VAL A 181 16.23 17.66 -0.20
N ARG A 182 17.21 17.50 0.71
CA ARG A 182 17.61 18.51 1.69
C ARG A 182 18.08 19.81 1.04
N ASP A 183 18.93 19.74 0.02
CA ASP A 183 19.47 20.91 -0.68
C ASP A 183 18.37 21.73 -1.39
N LEU A 184 17.34 21.04 -1.89
CA LEU A 184 16.15 21.67 -2.48
C LEU A 184 15.09 22.11 -1.45
N LYS A 185 15.32 21.85 -0.15
CA LYS A 185 14.38 22.17 0.94
C LYS A 185 13.00 21.56 0.69
N LEU A 186 12.99 20.33 0.20
CA LEU A 186 11.81 19.48 0.15
C LEU A 186 11.78 18.62 1.42
N LYS A 187 10.58 18.28 1.90
CA LYS A 187 10.39 17.28 2.95
C LYS A 187 10.49 15.88 2.38
N LEU A 188 10.71 14.92 3.26
CA LEU A 188 10.91 13.53 2.90
C LEU A 188 10.04 12.61 3.76
N GLN A 189 9.18 11.83 3.11
CA GLN A 189 8.54 10.67 3.69
C GLN A 189 9.31 9.42 3.27
N VAL A 190 9.55 8.50 4.20
CA VAL A 190 10.35 7.30 3.91
C VAL A 190 9.56 6.06 4.27
N VAL A 191 9.49 5.09 3.36
CA VAL A 191 8.87 3.78 3.61
C VAL A 191 9.93 2.77 4.01
N MET A 192 9.73 2.10 5.15
CA MET A 192 10.51 0.93 5.54
C MET A 192 9.98 -0.29 4.76
N SER A 193 10.46 -0.48 3.54
CA SER A 193 9.90 -1.44 2.58
C SER A 193 10.45 -2.85 2.82
N PHE A 194 9.86 -3.57 3.78
CA PHE A 194 10.16 -4.98 4.11
C PHE A 194 9.51 -6.00 3.17
N HIS A 195 9.27 -5.60 1.92
CA HIS A 195 8.59 -6.39 0.92
C HIS A 195 9.33 -6.32 -0.43
N GLU A 196 9.03 -7.27 -1.30
CA GLU A 196 9.46 -7.29 -2.70
C GLU A 196 8.71 -6.23 -3.51
N CYS A 197 9.42 -5.51 -4.37
CA CYS A 197 8.83 -4.77 -5.47
C CYS A 197 8.77 -5.68 -6.70
N GLY A 198 7.63 -5.74 -7.38
CA GLY A 198 7.45 -6.57 -8.56
C GLY A 198 6.30 -7.56 -8.39
N GLY A 199 5.44 -7.63 -9.41
CA GLY A 199 4.33 -8.58 -9.47
C GLY A 199 2.98 -8.02 -9.02
N ASN A 200 2.94 -6.76 -8.55
CA ASN A 200 1.70 -6.01 -8.33
C ASN A 200 1.46 -5.03 -9.49
N VAL A 201 0.22 -4.51 -9.58
CA VAL A 201 -0.16 -3.53 -10.61
C VAL A 201 0.64 -2.24 -10.39
N GLY A 202 1.35 -1.77 -11.42
CA GLY A 202 2.15 -0.56 -11.37
C GLY A 202 3.64 -0.78 -11.07
N ASP A 203 4.06 -1.99 -10.73
CA ASP A 203 5.48 -2.31 -10.56
C ASP A 203 6.18 -2.47 -11.92
N ASP A 204 7.12 -1.57 -12.22
CA ASP A 204 7.94 -1.60 -13.43
C ASP A 204 9.37 -2.13 -13.18
N VAL A 205 9.74 -2.33 -11.92
CA VAL A 205 11.01 -2.90 -11.47
C VAL A 205 10.78 -4.17 -10.64
N HIS A 206 11.85 -4.95 -10.45
CA HIS A 206 11.82 -6.15 -9.63
C HIS A 206 12.95 -6.08 -8.58
N ILE A 207 12.56 -5.88 -7.33
CA ILE A 207 13.46 -5.75 -6.17
C ILE A 207 13.03 -6.82 -5.16
N PRO A 208 13.67 -7.99 -5.11
CA PRO A 208 13.30 -9.07 -4.20
C PRO A 208 13.68 -8.75 -2.75
N LEU A 209 13.19 -9.56 -1.81
CA LEU A 209 13.74 -9.62 -0.45
C LEU A 209 15.25 -9.93 -0.46
N PRO A 210 16.00 -9.64 0.63
CA PRO A 210 17.44 -9.90 0.68
C PRO A 210 17.81 -11.32 0.27
N SER A 211 18.90 -11.47 -0.48
CA SER A 211 19.32 -12.77 -1.03
C SER A 211 19.43 -13.86 0.03
N TRP A 212 19.98 -13.53 1.19
CA TRP A 212 20.11 -14.44 2.33
C TRP A 212 18.77 -14.88 2.93
N VAL A 213 17.70 -14.09 2.81
CA VAL A 213 16.32 -14.47 3.20
C VAL A 213 15.77 -15.45 2.18
N THR A 214 15.93 -15.17 0.88
CA THR A 214 15.45 -16.07 -0.18
C THR A 214 16.15 -17.43 -0.15
N GLU A 215 17.43 -17.49 0.25
CA GLU A 215 18.16 -18.73 0.50
C GLU A 215 17.56 -19.54 1.64
N ILE A 216 17.17 -18.90 2.74
CA ILE A 216 16.48 -19.56 3.85
C ILE A 216 15.13 -20.09 3.37
N GLY A 217 14.39 -19.30 2.59
CA GLY A 217 13.10 -19.70 2.02
C GLY A 217 13.17 -20.94 1.13
N LYS A 218 14.30 -21.21 0.47
CA LYS A 218 14.52 -22.46 -0.27
C LYS A 218 14.62 -23.69 0.63
N MET A 219 15.16 -23.52 1.85
CA MET A 219 15.31 -24.60 2.84
C MET A 219 14.09 -24.73 3.74
N ASN A 220 13.42 -23.60 4.04
CA ASN A 220 12.24 -23.49 4.87
C ASN A 220 11.20 -22.61 4.16
N PRO A 221 10.38 -23.18 3.27
CA PRO A 221 9.39 -22.40 2.51
C PRO A 221 8.28 -21.82 3.38
N ASP A 222 8.11 -22.29 4.62
CA ASP A 222 7.11 -21.78 5.55
C ASP A 222 7.49 -20.44 6.20
N ILE A 223 8.62 -19.82 5.83
CA ILE A 223 8.88 -18.41 6.18
C ILE A 223 8.02 -17.43 5.36
N PHE A 224 7.27 -17.94 4.39
CA PHE A 224 6.42 -17.18 3.48
C PHE A 224 4.95 -17.53 3.67
N PHE A 225 4.07 -16.55 3.41
CA PHE A 225 2.63 -16.80 3.38
C PHE A 225 2.28 -17.88 2.37
N THR A 226 1.26 -18.67 2.71
CA THR A 226 0.93 -19.89 1.97
C THR A 226 -0.56 -20.04 1.83
N ASP A 227 -1.00 -20.29 0.59
CA ASP A 227 -2.40 -20.57 0.28
C ASP A 227 -2.77 -22.03 0.54
N ARG A 228 -4.06 -22.37 0.37
CA ARG A 228 -4.56 -23.72 0.66
C ARG A 228 -3.90 -24.80 -0.20
N ASP A 229 -3.54 -24.46 -1.43
CA ASP A 229 -2.88 -25.35 -2.39
C ASP A 229 -1.37 -25.50 -2.11
N GLY A 230 -0.84 -24.79 -1.13
CA GLY A 230 0.57 -24.83 -0.73
C GLY A 230 1.48 -23.92 -1.58
N ARG A 231 0.93 -23.02 -2.40
CA ARG A 231 1.71 -22.03 -3.14
C ARG A 231 2.26 -20.98 -2.17
N ARG A 232 3.51 -20.59 -2.36
CA ARG A 232 4.24 -19.70 -1.46
C ARG A 232 4.31 -18.30 -2.04
N ASN A 233 3.91 -17.29 -1.26
CA ASN A 233 4.09 -15.90 -1.62
C ASN A 233 5.38 -15.35 -0.97
N SER A 234 6.44 -15.21 -1.78
CA SER A 234 7.76 -14.71 -1.35
C SER A 234 7.88 -13.19 -1.20
N GLU A 235 6.79 -12.45 -1.34
CA GLU A 235 6.83 -10.98 -1.37
C GLU A 235 7.18 -10.39 -0.01
N CYS A 236 6.76 -11.02 1.08
CA CYS A 236 7.12 -10.65 2.44
C CYS A 236 7.14 -11.90 3.33
N LEU A 237 7.69 -11.77 4.55
CA LEU A 237 7.72 -12.86 5.52
C LEU A 237 6.32 -13.08 6.13
N THR A 238 5.97 -14.36 6.38
CA THR A 238 4.76 -14.67 7.14
C THR A 238 4.88 -14.15 8.58
N TRP A 239 3.79 -13.59 9.12
CA TRP A 239 3.74 -13.15 10.52
C TRP A 239 3.85 -14.31 11.52
N GLY A 240 3.68 -15.56 11.04
CA GLY A 240 3.91 -16.76 11.82
C GLY A 240 5.35 -16.87 12.38
N ILE A 241 6.32 -16.22 11.73
CA ILE A 241 7.72 -16.24 12.17
C ILE A 241 8.18 -14.99 12.93
N ASP A 242 7.27 -14.09 13.28
CA ASP A 242 7.57 -12.87 14.07
C ASP A 242 8.37 -13.18 15.33
N LYS A 243 8.10 -14.32 15.97
CA LYS A 243 8.74 -14.74 17.23
C LYS A 243 9.64 -15.97 17.08
N GLU A 244 9.88 -16.43 15.86
CA GLU A 244 10.62 -17.66 15.58
C GLU A 244 12.02 -17.33 15.06
N ARG A 245 13.07 -17.91 15.67
CA ARG A 245 14.48 -17.63 15.33
C ARG A 245 14.96 -18.39 14.09
N VAL A 246 14.29 -18.17 12.96
CA VAL A 246 14.51 -18.91 11.71
C VAL A 246 15.31 -18.11 10.68
N LEU A 247 15.66 -16.85 10.98
CA LEU A 247 16.43 -15.97 10.11
C LEU A 247 17.90 -15.90 10.55
N ARG A 248 18.62 -17.02 10.44
CA ARG A 248 20.02 -17.17 10.90
C ARG A 248 20.22 -16.76 12.38
N GLY A 249 19.28 -17.15 13.24
CA GLY A 249 19.31 -16.86 14.68
C GLY A 249 18.52 -15.63 15.11
N ARG A 250 18.04 -14.81 14.17
CA ARG A 250 17.11 -13.70 14.43
C ARG A 250 15.65 -14.09 14.17
N THR A 251 14.72 -13.39 14.80
CA THR A 251 13.31 -13.39 14.40
C THR A 251 13.03 -12.37 13.31
N ALA A 252 11.85 -12.42 12.67
CA ALA A 252 11.46 -11.41 11.68
C ALA A 252 11.37 -10.00 12.30
N VAL A 253 10.77 -9.88 13.50
CA VAL A 253 10.66 -8.57 14.17
C VAL A 253 12.02 -7.99 14.58
N GLU A 254 12.99 -8.84 14.95
CA GLU A 254 14.36 -8.39 15.23
C GLU A 254 15.06 -7.88 13.97
N ALA A 255 14.87 -8.54 12.82
CA ALA A 255 15.43 -8.09 11.55
C ALA A 255 14.89 -6.71 11.15
N TYR A 256 13.57 -6.51 11.26
CA TYR A 256 12.94 -5.22 10.97
C TYR A 256 13.40 -4.12 11.93
N PHE A 257 13.50 -4.42 13.23
CA PHE A 257 13.99 -3.47 14.22
C PHE A 257 15.45 -3.07 14.01
N ASP A 258 16.34 -4.02 13.73
CA ASP A 258 17.74 -3.71 13.45
C ASP A 258 17.88 -2.83 12.19
N TYR A 259 17.05 -3.07 11.17
CA TYR A 259 16.99 -2.25 9.96
C TYR A 259 16.55 -0.82 10.26
N MET A 260 15.43 -0.65 10.97
CA MET A 260 14.92 0.66 11.40
C MET A 260 15.95 1.42 12.24
N ARG A 261 16.62 0.73 13.17
CA ARG A 261 17.69 1.32 13.98
C ARG A 261 18.89 1.74 13.12
N SER A 262 19.30 0.93 12.15
CA SER A 262 20.37 1.31 11.23
C SER A 262 20.00 2.56 10.42
N PHE A 263 18.76 2.65 9.95
CA PHE A 263 18.25 3.82 9.24
C PHE A 263 18.29 5.07 10.13
N ARG A 264 17.75 4.97 11.36
CA ARG A 264 17.76 6.07 12.34
C ARG A 264 19.16 6.62 12.57
N VAL A 265 20.15 5.74 12.78
CA VAL A 265 21.53 6.11 13.07
C VAL A 265 22.21 6.72 11.84
N GLU A 266 22.01 6.13 10.66
CA GLU A 266 22.61 6.63 9.42
C GLU A 266 22.12 8.04 9.09
N PHE A 267 20.83 8.31 9.26
CA PHE A 267 20.19 9.55 8.82
C PHE A 267 19.85 10.53 9.94
N ASP A 268 20.52 10.43 11.09
CA ASP A 268 20.23 11.26 12.27
C ASP A 268 20.17 12.76 11.98
N GLU A 269 21.13 13.27 11.20
CA GLU A 269 21.15 14.66 10.76
C GLU A 269 19.87 15.10 10.02
N PHE A 270 19.22 14.20 9.25
CA PHE A 270 18.01 14.53 8.49
C PHE A 270 16.76 14.56 9.38
N PHE A 271 16.79 13.86 10.52
CA PHE A 271 15.77 13.98 11.56
C PHE A 271 15.94 15.28 12.35
N GLU A 272 17.17 15.61 12.74
CA GLU A 272 17.48 16.85 13.47
C GLU A 272 17.15 18.10 12.64
N ASP A 273 17.46 18.07 11.33
CA ASP A 273 17.10 19.12 10.38
C ASP A 273 15.59 19.16 10.07
N GLY A 274 14.83 18.16 10.53
CA GLY A 274 13.40 17.99 10.24
C GLY A 274 13.10 17.77 8.75
N ILE A 275 14.06 17.26 7.97
CA ILE A 275 13.86 16.93 6.54
C ILE A 275 12.97 15.69 6.43
N ILE A 276 13.25 14.65 7.21
CA ILE A 276 12.37 13.48 7.31
C ILE A 276 11.15 13.90 8.13
N SER A 277 9.99 14.00 7.47
CA SER A 277 8.74 14.43 8.09
C SER A 277 7.91 13.26 8.61
N GLU A 278 8.07 12.07 8.02
CA GLU A 278 7.30 10.87 8.39
C GLU A 278 8.04 9.60 7.97
N ILE A 279 7.85 8.54 8.74
CA ILE A 279 8.30 7.19 8.41
C ILE A 279 7.09 6.27 8.28
N GLU A 280 6.85 5.75 7.09
CA GLU A 280 5.86 4.71 6.89
C GLU A 280 6.47 3.33 7.15
N ILE A 281 5.83 2.55 8.02
CA ILE A 281 6.30 1.23 8.41
C ILE A 281 5.59 0.18 7.56
N GLY A 282 6.35 -0.52 6.70
CA GLY A 282 5.80 -1.61 5.90
C GLY A 282 5.43 -2.82 6.75
N LEU A 283 4.20 -3.33 6.64
CA LEU A 283 3.70 -4.42 7.50
C LEU A 283 3.28 -5.69 6.74
N GLY A 284 3.55 -5.75 5.43
CA GLY A 284 3.13 -6.86 4.60
C GLY A 284 3.39 -6.63 3.11
N PRO A 285 2.67 -7.33 2.22
CA PRO A 285 2.79 -7.17 0.77
C PRO A 285 2.46 -5.73 0.36
N CYS A 286 3.17 -5.18 -0.62
CA CYS A 286 3.15 -3.75 -0.97
C CYS A 286 3.42 -2.77 0.20
N GLY A 287 3.96 -3.24 1.32
CA GLY A 287 4.10 -2.46 2.55
C GLY A 287 2.80 -2.31 3.35
N GLU A 288 1.70 -2.91 2.89
CA GLU A 288 0.38 -2.75 3.47
C GLU A 288 0.14 -3.76 4.60
N LEU A 289 -0.59 -3.34 5.64
CA LEU A 289 -1.04 -4.23 6.70
C LEU A 289 -2.20 -5.12 6.21
N ARG A 290 -1.86 -6.21 5.51
CA ARG A 290 -2.81 -7.22 5.03
C ARG A 290 -2.12 -8.55 4.73
N TYR A 291 -2.92 -9.59 4.52
CA TYR A 291 -2.45 -10.81 3.87
C TYR A 291 -2.34 -10.64 2.34
N PRO A 292 -1.48 -11.42 1.67
CA PRO A 292 -1.38 -11.40 0.20
C PRO A 292 -2.50 -12.24 -0.45
N SER A 293 -3.77 -11.87 -0.25
CA SER A 293 -4.93 -12.68 -0.63
C SER A 293 -5.34 -12.59 -2.10
N TYR A 294 -4.85 -11.61 -2.85
CA TYR A 294 -5.13 -11.38 -4.27
C TYR A 294 -3.87 -11.30 -5.17
N PRO A 295 -2.93 -12.26 -5.08
CA PRO A 295 -1.68 -12.19 -5.82
C PRO A 295 -1.89 -12.51 -7.30
N ALA A 296 -1.67 -11.54 -8.19
CA ALA A 296 -1.73 -11.75 -9.64
C ALA A 296 -0.82 -12.90 -10.11
N LYS A 297 0.34 -13.07 -9.47
CA LYS A 297 1.29 -14.18 -9.73
C LYS A 297 0.72 -15.58 -9.49
N HIS A 298 -0.36 -15.72 -8.70
CA HIS A 298 -1.05 -17.00 -8.51
C HIS A 298 -2.35 -17.09 -9.33
N GLY A 299 -2.57 -16.18 -10.28
CA GLY A 299 -3.72 -16.19 -11.18
C GLY A 299 -4.98 -15.56 -10.61
N TRP A 300 -4.88 -14.77 -9.53
CA TRP A 300 -5.99 -13.92 -9.10
C TRP A 300 -6.26 -12.83 -10.15
N GLU A 301 -7.53 -12.61 -10.45
CA GLU A 301 -8.01 -11.55 -11.34
C GLU A 301 -9.14 -10.79 -10.65
N TYR A 302 -9.19 -9.47 -10.85
CA TYR A 302 -10.28 -8.65 -10.33
C TYR A 302 -11.62 -9.04 -10.98
N PRO A 303 -12.73 -9.16 -10.24
CA PRO A 303 -12.90 -8.91 -8.80
C PRO A 303 -12.95 -10.21 -7.96
N GLY A 304 -12.05 -11.17 -8.11
CA GLY A 304 -12.07 -12.43 -7.34
C GLY A 304 -12.05 -12.22 -5.81
N ILE A 305 -12.70 -13.10 -5.04
CA ILE A 305 -12.74 -13.01 -3.55
C ILE A 305 -11.37 -13.18 -2.86
N GLY A 306 -10.36 -13.70 -3.56
CA GLY A 306 -9.06 -14.02 -2.98
C GLY A 306 -9.06 -15.32 -2.17
N GLU A 307 -7.95 -15.62 -1.50
CA GLU A 307 -7.83 -16.80 -0.62
C GLU A 307 -7.16 -16.46 0.71
N PHE A 308 -7.54 -17.19 1.78
CA PHE A 308 -6.86 -17.13 3.07
C PHE A 308 -5.39 -17.61 2.95
N GLN A 309 -4.45 -16.85 3.52
CA GLN A 309 -3.00 -17.05 3.33
C GLN A 309 -2.29 -17.62 4.58
N CYS A 310 -3.00 -18.42 5.38
CA CYS A 310 -2.56 -18.88 6.69
C CYS A 310 -1.95 -20.31 6.73
N TYR A 311 -1.68 -20.93 5.58
CA TYR A 311 -1.40 -22.36 5.52
C TYR A 311 0.08 -22.74 5.73
N ASP A 312 0.94 -21.76 6.06
CA ASP A 312 2.31 -22.05 6.47
C ASP A 312 2.32 -22.77 7.83
N GLN A 313 3.38 -23.55 8.09
CA GLN A 313 3.43 -24.38 9.30
C GLN A 313 3.31 -23.59 10.62
N TYR A 314 3.72 -22.32 10.65
CA TYR A 314 3.74 -21.49 11.86
C TYR A 314 2.36 -20.94 12.17
N LEU A 315 1.68 -20.37 11.16
CA LEU A 315 0.29 -19.92 11.31
C LEU A 315 -0.66 -21.08 11.55
N MET A 316 -0.48 -22.22 10.88
CA MET A 316 -1.28 -23.41 11.16
C MET A 316 -1.08 -23.95 12.59
N LYS A 317 0.14 -23.86 13.14
CA LYS A 317 0.41 -24.20 14.54
C LYS A 317 -0.27 -23.19 15.50
N SER A 318 -0.26 -21.90 15.15
CA SER A 318 -0.97 -20.85 15.89
C SER A 318 -2.49 -21.10 15.93
N LEU A 319 -3.09 -21.42 14.78
CA LEU A 319 -4.52 -21.72 14.66
C LEU A 319 -4.93 -22.94 15.49
N LYS A 320 -4.17 -24.04 15.39
CA LYS A 320 -4.41 -25.26 16.20
C LYS A 320 -4.39 -24.95 17.69
N ARG A 321 -3.40 -24.19 18.16
CA ARG A 321 -3.31 -23.77 19.55
C ARG A 321 -4.50 -22.91 19.98
N ALA A 322 -4.94 -21.97 19.14
CA ALA A 322 -6.10 -21.14 19.41
C ALA A 322 -7.39 -21.99 19.54
N ALA A 323 -7.53 -23.01 18.69
CA ALA A 323 -8.66 -23.94 18.71
C ALA A 323 -8.68 -24.82 19.96
N GLU A 324 -7.50 -25.33 20.38
CA GLU A 324 -7.32 -26.09 21.61
C GLU A 324 -7.67 -25.27 22.85
N LEU A 325 -7.20 -24.02 22.94
CA LEU A 325 -7.50 -23.12 24.06
C LEU A 325 -9.01 -22.80 24.17
N ARG A 326 -9.72 -22.80 23.06
CA ARG A 326 -11.19 -22.63 23.04
C ARG A 326 -11.95 -23.92 23.37
N GLY A 327 -11.28 -25.06 23.50
CA GLY A 327 -11.90 -26.36 23.73
C GLY A 327 -12.51 -27.02 22.48
N HIS A 328 -12.15 -26.54 21.29
CA HIS A 328 -12.67 -27.02 20.01
C HIS A 328 -11.52 -27.36 19.04
N SER A 329 -10.66 -28.32 19.39
CA SER A 329 -9.46 -28.66 18.59
C SER A 329 -9.73 -28.95 17.11
N PHE A 330 -10.93 -29.44 16.77
CA PHE A 330 -11.34 -29.68 15.38
C PHE A 330 -11.53 -28.41 14.55
N TRP A 331 -11.55 -27.22 15.17
CA TRP A 331 -11.53 -25.92 14.49
C TRP A 331 -10.12 -25.47 14.09
N GLY A 332 -9.08 -26.26 14.40
CA GLY A 332 -7.66 -25.94 14.12
C GLY A 332 -7.24 -26.05 12.66
N THR A 333 -8.14 -25.75 11.71
CA THR A 333 -7.94 -25.85 10.25
C THR A 333 -8.48 -24.61 9.56
N GLY A 334 -8.00 -24.30 8.35
CA GLY A 334 -8.63 -23.27 7.50
C GLY A 334 -9.98 -23.74 6.93
N PRO A 335 -10.88 -22.82 6.51
CA PRO A 335 -12.16 -23.18 5.91
C PRO A 335 -11.99 -23.98 4.63
N ASP A 336 -12.72 -25.09 4.49
CA ASP A 336 -12.63 -26.01 3.35
C ASP A 336 -13.55 -25.64 2.17
N ASN A 337 -14.54 -24.78 2.43
CA ASN A 337 -15.59 -24.34 1.52
C ASN A 337 -15.53 -22.85 1.16
N ALA A 338 -14.36 -22.22 1.32
CA ALA A 338 -14.09 -20.82 0.98
C ALA A 338 -13.92 -20.54 -0.52
N GLY A 339 -14.00 -21.56 -1.38
CA GLY A 339 -13.74 -21.40 -2.82
C GLY A 339 -12.25 -21.25 -3.14
N SER A 340 -11.96 -20.51 -4.21
CA SER A 340 -10.62 -20.19 -4.72
C SER A 340 -10.51 -18.71 -5.08
N TYR A 341 -9.31 -18.25 -5.44
CA TYR A 341 -9.00 -16.83 -5.73
C TYR A 341 -10.08 -16.08 -6.55
N ASN A 342 -10.58 -16.69 -7.63
CA ASN A 342 -11.51 -16.06 -8.58
C ASN A 342 -12.98 -16.47 -8.39
N SER A 343 -13.29 -17.18 -7.30
CA SER A 343 -14.68 -17.47 -6.95
C SER A 343 -15.45 -16.18 -6.63
N ARG A 344 -16.77 -16.22 -6.75
CA ARG A 344 -17.67 -15.16 -6.27
C ARG A 344 -18.26 -15.54 -4.91
N PRO A 345 -18.65 -14.59 -4.04
CA PRO A 345 -19.12 -14.92 -2.70
C PRO A 345 -20.28 -15.93 -2.69
N HIS A 346 -21.27 -15.73 -3.57
CA HIS A 346 -22.46 -16.58 -3.68
C HIS A 346 -22.19 -18.00 -4.20
N GLU A 347 -21.03 -18.26 -4.79
CA GLU A 347 -20.62 -19.59 -5.29
C GLU A 347 -19.99 -20.45 -4.19
N THR A 348 -19.66 -19.86 -3.04
CA THR A 348 -18.94 -20.53 -1.96
C THR A 348 -19.86 -20.91 -0.80
N GLY A 349 -19.53 -21.99 -0.08
CA GLY A 349 -20.24 -22.34 1.15
C GLY A 349 -19.95 -21.35 2.28
N PHE A 350 -18.72 -20.82 2.30
CA PHE A 350 -18.26 -19.93 3.37
C PHE A 350 -18.82 -18.51 3.26
N PHE A 351 -18.74 -17.86 2.08
CA PHE A 351 -19.00 -16.42 1.93
C PHE A 351 -20.39 -16.06 1.39
N ARG A 352 -21.20 -17.02 0.96
CA ARG A 352 -22.59 -16.73 0.53
C ARG A 352 -23.43 -16.16 1.66
N ASP A 353 -24.55 -15.53 1.33
CA ASP A 353 -25.50 -15.07 2.34
C ASP A 353 -25.97 -16.23 3.22
N GLY A 354 -25.87 -16.06 4.55
CA GLY A 354 -26.11 -17.13 5.52
C GLY A 354 -25.06 -18.25 5.52
N GLY A 355 -23.89 -18.02 4.91
CA GLY A 355 -22.77 -18.97 4.84
C GLY A 355 -21.98 -19.09 6.14
N ASP A 356 -20.95 -19.95 6.10
CA ASP A 356 -20.21 -20.34 7.31
C ASP A 356 -19.38 -19.21 7.93
N TYR A 357 -19.13 -18.10 7.22
CA TYR A 357 -18.43 -16.93 7.77
C TYR A 357 -19.07 -16.40 9.06
N ASP A 358 -20.39 -16.53 9.21
CA ASP A 358 -21.14 -16.08 10.38
C ASP A 358 -21.46 -17.21 11.39
N SER A 359 -21.04 -18.45 11.09
CA SER A 359 -21.18 -19.59 12.01
C SER A 359 -20.24 -19.48 13.22
N TYR A 360 -20.42 -20.35 14.23
CA TYR A 360 -19.50 -20.40 15.37
C TYR A 360 -18.04 -20.63 14.97
N TYR A 361 -17.82 -21.49 13.97
CA TYR A 361 -16.50 -21.76 13.42
C TYR A 361 -15.97 -20.57 12.61
N GLY A 362 -16.78 -19.98 11.71
CA GLY A 362 -16.37 -18.83 10.90
C GLY A 362 -15.99 -17.63 11.77
N ARG A 363 -16.81 -17.31 12.78
CA ARG A 363 -16.50 -16.26 13.76
C ARG A 363 -15.23 -16.54 14.56
N PHE A 364 -14.96 -17.81 14.90
CA PHE A 364 -13.68 -18.20 15.52
C PHE A 364 -12.51 -17.96 14.57
N PHE A 365 -12.57 -18.51 13.37
CA PHE A 365 -11.48 -18.47 12.40
C PHE A 365 -11.17 -17.03 11.97
N LEU A 366 -12.19 -16.24 11.61
CA LEU A 366 -12.02 -14.85 11.18
C LEU A 366 -11.53 -13.95 12.32
N ASN A 367 -11.95 -14.20 13.56
CA ASN A 367 -11.41 -13.50 14.72
C ASN A 367 -9.92 -13.83 14.91
N TRP A 368 -9.52 -15.10 14.83
CA TRP A 368 -8.11 -15.49 14.90
C TRP A 368 -7.30 -14.87 13.76
N TYR A 369 -7.76 -14.99 12.52
CA TYR A 369 -7.04 -14.55 11.32
C TYR A 369 -6.79 -13.04 11.31
N SER A 370 -7.82 -12.24 11.63
CA SER A 370 -7.71 -10.78 11.80
C SER A 370 -6.92 -10.38 13.05
N ARG A 371 -6.97 -11.17 14.12
CA ARG A 371 -6.17 -10.90 15.33
C ARG A 371 -4.68 -11.08 15.08
N VAL A 372 -4.28 -12.08 14.28
CA VAL A 372 -2.86 -12.25 13.90
C VAL A 372 -2.34 -11.00 13.16
N LEU A 373 -3.13 -10.42 12.25
CA LEU A 373 -2.83 -9.16 11.56
C LEU A 373 -2.63 -8.00 12.55
N ILE A 374 -3.58 -7.79 13.46
CA ILE A 374 -3.51 -6.71 14.45
C ILE A 374 -2.31 -6.90 15.38
N ASP A 375 -2.08 -8.13 15.86
CA ASP A 375 -0.97 -8.42 16.77
C ASP A 375 0.39 -8.30 16.06
N HIS A 376 0.47 -8.53 14.74
CA HIS A 376 1.68 -8.26 13.94
C HIS A 376 1.98 -6.76 13.92
N GLY A 377 1.00 -5.94 13.50
CA GLY A 377 1.16 -4.48 13.50
C GLY A 377 1.53 -3.94 14.88
N ASP A 378 0.87 -4.42 15.94
CA ASP A 378 1.16 -4.02 17.32
C ASP A 378 2.62 -4.26 17.73
N ARG A 379 3.23 -5.38 17.31
CA ARG A 379 4.62 -5.72 17.63
C ARG A 379 5.60 -4.86 16.86
N ILE A 380 5.40 -4.68 15.56
CA ILE A 380 6.33 -3.93 14.72
C ILE A 380 6.29 -2.45 15.09
N LEU A 381 5.10 -1.88 15.30
CA LEU A 381 4.95 -0.47 15.67
C LEU A 381 5.52 -0.17 17.06
N ALA A 382 5.39 -1.09 18.02
CA ALA A 382 6.07 -0.95 19.30
C ALA A 382 7.60 -0.83 19.14
N LEU A 383 8.20 -1.58 18.22
CA LEU A 383 9.63 -1.52 17.91
C LEU A 383 9.99 -0.28 17.07
N ALA A 384 9.13 0.14 16.15
CA ALA A 384 9.29 1.36 15.37
C ALA A 384 9.32 2.59 16.29
N ASN A 385 8.44 2.66 17.29
CA ASN A 385 8.43 3.74 18.29
C ASN A 385 9.72 3.81 19.10
N LEU A 386 10.38 2.68 19.37
CA LEU A 386 11.70 2.66 20.01
C LEU A 386 12.81 3.12 19.05
N ALA A 387 12.72 2.78 17.76
CA ALA A 387 13.71 3.17 16.77
C ALA A 387 13.61 4.64 16.36
N PHE A 388 12.39 5.21 16.39
CA PHE A 388 12.05 6.52 15.83
C PHE A 388 11.39 7.44 16.86
N GLU A 389 11.79 7.33 18.12
CA GLU A 389 11.25 8.14 19.21
C GLU A 389 11.21 9.64 18.81
N GLY A 390 10.03 10.25 18.95
CA GLY A 390 9.80 11.66 18.60
C GLY A 390 9.54 11.95 17.11
N SER A 391 9.54 10.94 16.23
CA SER A 391 9.23 11.09 14.80
C SER A 391 7.80 10.64 14.48
N CYS A 392 7.17 11.26 13.49
CA CYS A 392 5.87 10.80 12.99
C CYS A 392 6.03 9.44 12.29
N THR A 393 5.18 8.48 12.65
CA THR A 393 5.10 7.19 11.97
C THR A 393 3.73 7.02 11.31
N ALA A 394 3.71 6.32 10.18
CA ALA A 394 2.50 5.95 9.46
C ALA A 394 2.47 4.46 9.13
N THR A 395 1.29 3.95 8.82
CA THR A 395 1.11 2.58 8.31
C THR A 395 0.07 2.59 7.22
N LYS A 396 0.38 1.87 6.14
CA LYS A 396 -0.49 1.75 4.98
C LYS A 396 -1.53 0.64 5.14
N LEU A 397 -2.77 0.94 4.79
CA LEU A 397 -3.87 -0.01 4.74
C LEU A 397 -4.49 -0.03 3.33
N SER A 398 -4.72 -1.22 2.80
CA SER A 398 -5.25 -1.40 1.44
C SER A 398 -6.75 -1.12 1.35
N GLY A 399 -7.19 -0.41 0.31
CA GLY A 399 -8.60 -0.23 -0.03
C GLY A 399 -9.19 -1.43 -0.78
N ILE A 400 -9.69 -2.44 -0.06
CA ILE A 400 -10.34 -3.62 -0.64
C ILE A 400 -11.83 -3.34 -0.88
N HIS A 401 -12.12 -2.67 -1.99
CA HIS A 401 -13.47 -2.14 -2.25
C HIS A 401 -14.42 -3.10 -2.95
N TRP A 402 -13.94 -4.19 -3.55
CA TRP A 402 -14.80 -5.17 -4.23
C TRP A 402 -15.43 -6.14 -3.23
N TRP A 403 -16.65 -6.58 -3.54
CA TRP A 403 -17.57 -7.32 -2.66
C TRP A 403 -18.02 -6.57 -1.39
N TYR A 404 -17.68 -5.29 -1.22
CA TYR A 404 -18.10 -4.49 -0.06
C TYR A 404 -19.62 -4.39 0.08
N LYS A 405 -20.39 -4.47 -1.03
CA LYS A 405 -21.86 -4.48 -0.98
C LYS A 405 -22.49 -5.85 -0.68
N THR A 406 -21.69 -6.89 -0.42
CA THR A 406 -22.18 -8.21 0.00
C THR A 406 -22.23 -8.32 1.52
N ALA A 407 -23.04 -9.21 2.10
CA ALA A 407 -23.09 -9.34 3.56
C ALA A 407 -21.76 -9.84 4.17
N SER A 408 -21.02 -10.67 3.44
CA SER A 408 -19.78 -11.28 3.91
C SER A 408 -18.54 -10.41 3.73
N HIS A 409 -18.54 -9.44 2.80
CA HIS A 409 -17.34 -8.65 2.48
C HIS A 409 -16.13 -9.55 2.16
N ALA A 410 -16.35 -10.56 1.32
CA ALA A 410 -15.44 -11.70 1.18
C ALA A 410 -13.95 -11.35 0.94
N ALA A 411 -13.68 -10.34 0.09
CA ALA A 411 -12.30 -9.92 -0.18
C ALA A 411 -11.62 -9.24 1.00
N GLU A 412 -12.36 -8.46 1.80
CA GLU A 412 -11.86 -7.89 3.05
C GLU A 412 -11.51 -9.01 4.04
N LEU A 413 -12.39 -10.02 4.15
CA LEU A 413 -12.17 -11.18 5.04
C LEU A 413 -10.89 -11.95 4.67
N THR A 414 -10.66 -12.24 3.38
CA THR A 414 -9.45 -12.95 2.94
C THR A 414 -8.19 -12.11 3.09
N ALA A 415 -8.29 -10.78 2.94
CA ALA A 415 -7.19 -9.83 3.19
C ALA A 415 -6.87 -9.65 4.69
N GLY A 416 -7.74 -10.11 5.58
CA GLY A 416 -7.56 -10.08 7.04
C GLY A 416 -8.40 -9.03 7.77
N PHE A 417 -9.18 -8.24 7.05
CA PHE A 417 -10.10 -7.26 7.62
C PHE A 417 -11.42 -7.96 7.94
N TYR A 418 -11.66 -8.23 9.23
CA TYR A 418 -12.88 -8.90 9.65
C TYR A 418 -14.08 -7.92 9.66
N ASN A 419 -14.50 -7.45 8.48
CA ASN A 419 -15.48 -6.38 8.28
C ASN A 419 -16.77 -6.85 7.59
N PRO A 420 -17.47 -7.91 8.03
CA PRO A 420 -18.79 -8.22 7.47
C PRO A 420 -19.76 -7.07 7.78
N SER A 421 -20.90 -7.03 7.09
CA SER A 421 -21.86 -5.90 7.16
C SER A 421 -22.43 -5.61 8.56
N ASN A 422 -22.26 -6.53 9.52
CA ASN A 422 -22.71 -6.41 10.91
C ASN A 422 -21.58 -6.10 11.92
N ARG A 423 -20.35 -5.82 11.47
CA ARG A 423 -19.18 -5.58 12.33
C ARG A 423 -18.18 -4.64 11.67
N ASP A 424 -17.75 -3.62 12.41
CA ASP A 424 -16.62 -2.79 12.00
C ASP A 424 -15.28 -3.55 12.16
N GLY A 425 -14.66 -3.86 11.02
CA GLY A 425 -13.34 -4.50 10.94
C GLY A 425 -12.16 -3.56 11.11
N TYR A 426 -12.36 -2.26 10.91
CA TYR A 426 -11.32 -1.24 10.88
C TYR A 426 -11.12 -0.56 12.23
N ALA A 427 -12.16 -0.42 13.05
CA ALA A 427 -12.06 0.15 14.39
C ALA A 427 -10.99 -0.54 15.29
N PRO A 428 -10.84 -1.88 15.32
CA PRO A 428 -9.75 -2.52 16.06
C PRO A 428 -8.34 -2.20 15.53
N ILE A 429 -8.20 -1.96 14.21
CA ILE A 429 -6.94 -1.55 13.59
C ILE A 429 -6.63 -0.10 14.00
N ALA A 430 -7.60 0.80 13.89
CA ALA A 430 -7.48 2.19 14.32
C ALA A 430 -7.11 2.30 15.80
N ALA A 431 -7.70 1.48 16.67
CA ALA A 431 -7.35 1.41 18.09
C ALA A 431 -5.90 0.94 18.31
N MET A 432 -5.41 -0.02 17.51
CA MET A 432 -4.02 -0.47 17.56
C MET A 432 -3.06 0.64 17.09
N LEU A 433 -3.38 1.35 16.00
CA LEU A 433 -2.59 2.50 15.55
C LEU A 433 -2.58 3.63 16.59
N LYS A 434 -3.73 3.91 17.22
CA LYS A 434 -3.84 4.90 18.29
C LYS A 434 -2.95 4.59 19.48
N LYS A 435 -2.84 3.32 19.87
CA LYS A 435 -1.95 2.87 20.95
C LYS A 435 -0.48 3.24 20.68
N HIS A 436 -0.07 3.30 19.41
CA HIS A 436 1.30 3.61 19.00
C HIS A 436 1.48 5.04 18.48
N GLU A 437 0.44 5.86 18.52
CA GLU A 437 0.44 7.23 17.95
C GLU A 437 0.84 7.26 16.46
N THR A 438 0.53 6.17 15.75
CA THR A 438 0.84 6.00 14.32
C THR A 438 -0.33 6.51 13.47
N ALA A 439 -0.03 7.29 12.44
CA ALA A 439 -1.00 7.74 11.45
C ALA A 439 -1.46 6.59 10.54
N LEU A 440 -2.69 6.68 10.06
CA LEU A 440 -3.19 5.79 9.02
C LEU A 440 -2.87 6.40 7.65
N ASN A 441 -2.24 5.64 6.75
CA ASN A 441 -2.20 5.98 5.34
C ASN A 441 -3.15 5.05 4.58
N PHE A 442 -4.12 5.62 3.86
CA PHE A 442 -5.15 4.85 3.16
C PHE A 442 -5.19 5.15 1.66
N THR A 443 -5.35 4.10 0.85
CA THR A 443 -5.44 4.22 -0.62
C THR A 443 -6.90 4.40 -1.09
N CYS A 444 -7.10 4.56 -2.41
CA CYS A 444 -8.40 4.55 -3.10
C CYS A 444 -9.27 5.81 -2.96
N VAL A 445 -8.72 6.94 -2.47
CA VAL A 445 -9.51 8.18 -2.32
C VAL A 445 -9.88 8.85 -3.65
N GLU A 446 -9.29 8.44 -4.76
CA GLU A 446 -9.64 8.92 -6.10
C GLU A 446 -10.79 8.15 -6.74
N LEU A 447 -11.11 6.94 -6.25
CA LEU A 447 -12.07 6.04 -6.88
C LEU A 447 -13.51 6.49 -6.66
N ARG A 448 -14.35 6.25 -7.67
CA ARG A 448 -15.79 6.54 -7.66
C ARG A 448 -16.57 5.24 -7.75
N THR A 449 -17.63 5.12 -6.95
CA THR A 449 -18.49 3.93 -6.97
C THR A 449 -19.24 3.79 -8.29
N LEU A 450 -19.61 4.92 -8.90
CA LEU A 450 -20.26 4.95 -10.22
C LEU A 450 -19.38 4.34 -11.32
N ASP A 451 -18.10 4.69 -11.38
CA ASP A 451 -17.18 4.17 -12.39
C ASP A 451 -17.02 2.65 -12.25
N GLN A 452 -17.03 2.14 -11.02
CA GLN A 452 -17.00 0.70 -10.76
C GLN A 452 -18.31 0.02 -11.16
N HIS A 453 -19.46 0.67 -11.01
CA HIS A 453 -20.74 0.16 -11.48
C HIS A 453 -20.85 0.11 -13.01
N GLU A 454 -20.24 1.07 -13.71
CA GLU A 454 -20.22 1.08 -15.17
C GLU A 454 -19.19 0.09 -15.74
N GLY A 455 -18.02 -0.02 -15.12
CA GLY A 455 -16.94 -0.89 -15.57
C GLY A 455 -17.05 -2.36 -15.16
N PHE A 456 -17.42 -2.62 -13.90
CA PHE A 456 -17.46 -3.95 -13.29
C PHE A 456 -18.64 -4.11 -12.31
N PRO A 457 -19.90 -4.02 -12.77
CA PRO A 457 -21.09 -4.08 -11.90
C PRO A 457 -21.14 -5.35 -11.04
N GLU A 458 -20.60 -6.46 -11.55
CA GLU A 458 -20.52 -7.74 -10.85
C GLU A 458 -19.58 -7.72 -9.64
N ALA A 459 -18.66 -6.76 -9.54
CA ALA A 459 -17.74 -6.63 -8.42
C ALA A 459 -18.43 -6.24 -7.13
N LEU A 460 -19.67 -5.70 -7.20
CA LEU A 460 -20.43 -5.20 -6.05
C LEU A 460 -19.56 -4.27 -5.18
N ALA A 461 -18.77 -3.42 -5.84
CA ALA A 461 -17.78 -2.57 -5.20
C ALA A 461 -18.42 -1.31 -4.61
N ASP A 462 -17.79 -0.79 -3.54
CA ASP A 462 -18.15 0.48 -2.91
C ASP A 462 -16.93 1.22 -2.35
N PRO A 463 -16.04 1.75 -3.21
CA PRO A 463 -14.84 2.45 -2.74
C PRO A 463 -15.18 3.70 -1.90
N GLU A 464 -16.29 4.39 -2.18
CA GLU A 464 -16.68 5.58 -1.42
C GLU A 464 -17.19 5.22 -0.02
N GLY A 465 -18.03 4.18 0.09
CA GLY A 465 -18.47 3.64 1.37
C GLY A 465 -17.31 3.14 2.22
N LEU A 466 -16.34 2.47 1.60
CA LEU A 466 -15.12 2.00 2.25
C LEU A 466 -14.25 3.16 2.76
N VAL A 467 -13.94 4.15 1.91
CA VAL A 467 -13.18 5.35 2.30
C VAL A 467 -13.88 6.03 3.48
N TRP A 468 -15.20 6.21 3.41
CA TRP A 468 -15.96 6.80 4.50
C TRP A 468 -15.80 6.01 5.81
N GLN A 469 -15.92 4.68 5.78
CA GLN A 469 -15.80 3.85 6.97
C GLN A 469 -14.40 3.95 7.59
N VAL A 470 -13.36 3.78 6.78
CA VAL A 470 -11.97 3.73 7.24
C VAL A 470 -11.51 5.07 7.82
N LEU A 471 -11.80 6.18 7.13
CA LEU A 471 -11.43 7.52 7.60
C LEU A 471 -12.13 7.85 8.92
N ASN A 472 -13.43 7.54 9.06
CA ASN A 472 -14.15 7.80 10.30
C ASN A 472 -13.67 6.89 11.45
N ALA A 473 -13.39 5.61 11.20
CA ALA A 473 -12.83 4.72 12.23
C ALA A 473 -11.50 5.25 12.81
N ALA A 474 -10.67 5.87 11.97
CA ALA A 474 -9.42 6.52 12.37
C ALA A 474 -9.66 7.84 13.12
N TRP A 475 -10.47 8.73 12.55
CA TRP A 475 -10.74 10.02 13.15
C TRP A 475 -11.48 9.94 14.50
N ASP A 476 -12.38 8.97 14.67
CA ASP A 476 -13.14 8.78 15.92
C ASP A 476 -12.23 8.38 17.10
N VAL A 477 -11.06 7.79 16.82
CA VAL A 477 -10.01 7.53 17.83
C VAL A 477 -8.89 8.59 17.81
N SER A 478 -9.05 9.64 17.00
CA SER A 478 -8.13 10.77 16.88
C SER A 478 -6.71 10.35 16.48
N ILE A 479 -6.58 9.54 15.43
CA ILE A 479 -5.31 9.36 14.71
C ILE A 479 -5.29 10.21 13.43
N PRO A 480 -4.14 10.76 13.03
CA PRO A 480 -4.00 11.42 11.74
C PRO A 480 -4.26 10.44 10.59
N VAL A 481 -4.79 10.96 9.48
CA VAL A 481 -5.02 10.16 8.29
C VAL A 481 -4.37 10.83 7.08
N ALA A 482 -3.40 10.15 6.49
CA ALA A 482 -2.83 10.46 5.19
C ALA A 482 -3.48 9.59 4.10
N SER A 483 -3.27 9.95 2.83
CA SER A 483 -3.82 9.17 1.74
C SER A 483 -3.00 9.25 0.46
N GLU A 484 -3.24 8.29 -0.43
CA GLU A 484 -2.63 8.16 -1.75
C GLU A 484 -3.69 7.78 -2.78
N ASN A 485 -3.49 8.20 -4.04
CA ASN A 485 -4.26 7.64 -5.15
C ASN A 485 -3.79 6.21 -5.45
N ALA A 486 -4.73 5.27 -5.63
CA ALA A 486 -4.42 3.89 -5.97
C ALA A 486 -3.99 3.75 -7.45
N LEU A 487 -4.56 4.54 -8.35
CA LEU A 487 -4.27 4.56 -9.79
C LEU A 487 -3.76 5.92 -10.26
N PRO A 488 -2.90 5.97 -11.30
CA PRO A 488 -2.44 7.24 -11.86
C PRO A 488 -3.62 8.11 -12.34
N CYS A 489 -3.65 9.36 -11.90
CA CYS A 489 -4.71 10.32 -12.20
C CYS A 489 -4.09 11.63 -12.68
N TYR A 490 -4.46 12.10 -13.87
CA TYR A 490 -3.94 13.35 -14.45
C TYR A 490 -5.02 14.37 -14.78
N ASP A 491 -6.29 13.97 -14.67
CA ASP A 491 -7.42 14.79 -15.04
C ASP A 491 -8.02 15.55 -13.86
N ARG A 492 -8.76 16.60 -14.21
CA ARG A 492 -9.42 17.48 -13.25
C ARG A 492 -10.45 16.78 -12.36
N GLU A 493 -11.16 15.79 -12.88
CA GLU A 493 -12.26 15.13 -12.19
C GLU A 493 -11.75 14.19 -11.09
N GLY A 494 -10.65 13.47 -11.36
CA GLY A 494 -9.97 12.67 -10.35
C GLY A 494 -9.33 13.53 -9.25
N TYR A 495 -8.64 14.63 -9.60
CA TYR A 495 -8.11 15.57 -8.59
C TYR A 495 -9.20 16.18 -7.70
N ASN A 496 -10.37 16.51 -8.28
CA ASN A 496 -11.49 17.02 -7.49
C ASN A 496 -12.04 15.97 -6.53
N LYS A 497 -12.07 14.69 -6.93
CA LYS A 497 -12.49 13.60 -6.06
C LYS A 497 -11.55 13.45 -4.87
N ILE A 498 -10.24 13.50 -5.12
CA ILE A 498 -9.23 13.50 -4.06
C ILE A 498 -9.46 14.69 -3.12
N LEU A 499 -9.65 15.90 -3.65
CA LEU A 499 -9.89 17.10 -2.84
C LEU A 499 -11.14 17.01 -1.95
N GLU A 500 -12.22 16.40 -2.45
CA GLU A 500 -13.45 16.19 -1.69
C GLU A 500 -13.25 15.26 -0.49
N ASN A 501 -12.51 14.17 -0.69
CA ASN A 501 -12.16 13.23 0.38
C ASN A 501 -11.07 13.79 1.32
N ALA A 502 -10.15 14.59 0.78
CA ALA A 502 -9.09 15.22 1.55
C ALA A 502 -9.63 16.28 2.52
N LYS A 503 -10.69 16.98 2.11
CA LYS A 503 -11.32 18.08 2.85
C LYS A 503 -12.84 17.92 2.84
N PRO A 504 -13.41 16.96 3.57
CA PRO A 504 -14.84 16.71 3.61
C PRO A 504 -15.65 17.98 3.84
N ARG A 505 -16.73 18.14 3.09
CA ARG A 505 -17.57 19.34 3.17
C ARG A 505 -18.44 19.27 4.42
N ASN A 506 -18.50 20.36 5.18
CA ASN A 506 -19.34 20.50 6.37
C ASN A 506 -19.09 19.42 7.43
N ASP A 507 -17.87 18.88 7.52
CA ASP A 507 -17.51 18.03 8.65
C ASP A 507 -17.61 18.85 9.94
N PRO A 508 -18.45 18.44 10.92
CA PRO A 508 -18.71 19.25 12.11
C PRO A 508 -17.48 19.39 13.01
N ASP A 509 -16.52 18.47 12.88
CA ASP A 509 -15.28 18.42 13.66
C ASP A 509 -14.12 19.04 12.86
N GLY A 510 -14.37 19.54 11.65
CA GLY A 510 -13.37 20.15 10.78
C GLY A 510 -12.30 19.17 10.29
N ARG A 511 -12.61 17.87 10.23
CA ARG A 511 -11.65 16.82 9.86
C ARG A 511 -11.17 16.96 8.43
N HIS A 512 -9.90 16.68 8.22
CA HIS A 512 -9.23 16.66 6.92
C HIS A 512 -8.03 15.71 6.97
N LEU A 513 -7.48 15.36 5.81
CA LEU A 513 -6.25 14.57 5.75
C LEU A 513 -5.06 15.35 6.32
N SER A 514 -4.13 14.65 6.97
CA SER A 514 -2.88 15.21 7.47
C SER A 514 -1.83 15.41 6.39
N ALA A 515 -1.87 14.59 5.33
CA ALA A 515 -1.03 14.68 4.14
C ALA A 515 -1.67 13.92 2.97
N PHE A 516 -1.24 14.22 1.76
CA PHE A 516 -1.57 13.44 0.57
C PHE A 516 -0.31 13.15 -0.24
N THR A 517 -0.13 11.91 -0.67
CA THR A 517 0.99 11.50 -1.52
C THR A 517 0.50 11.06 -2.89
N TYR A 518 0.98 11.75 -3.93
CA TYR A 518 0.63 11.45 -5.31
C TYR A 518 1.49 10.31 -5.87
N LEU A 519 0.81 9.28 -6.38
CA LEU A 519 1.40 8.13 -7.07
C LEU A 519 1.28 8.34 -8.60
N ARG A 520 2.36 8.54 -9.35
CA ARG A 520 3.79 8.64 -8.98
C ARG A 520 4.48 9.67 -9.87
N LEU A 521 5.65 10.15 -9.46
CA LEU A 521 6.57 10.88 -10.34
C LEU A 521 6.85 10.08 -11.61
N SER A 522 6.50 10.64 -12.76
CA SER A 522 6.68 10.02 -14.06
C SER A 522 6.89 11.07 -15.15
N PRO A 523 7.42 10.69 -16.33
CA PRO A 523 7.47 11.59 -17.48
C PRO A 523 6.09 12.14 -17.86
N VAL A 524 5.02 11.35 -17.68
CA VAL A 524 3.64 11.74 -17.99
C VAL A 524 3.16 12.86 -17.05
N LEU A 525 3.47 12.79 -15.75
CA LEU A 525 3.18 13.87 -14.81
C LEU A 525 3.90 15.17 -15.22
N MET A 526 5.11 15.05 -15.75
CA MET A 526 5.96 16.17 -16.18
C MET A 526 5.55 16.80 -17.52
N GLU A 527 4.56 16.23 -18.22
CA GLU A 527 4.00 16.85 -19.40
C GLU A 527 3.27 18.15 -19.03
N ARG A 528 3.45 19.20 -19.84
CA ARG A 528 2.99 20.56 -19.54
C ARG A 528 1.53 20.64 -19.09
N LEU A 529 0.61 19.97 -19.77
CA LEU A 529 -0.82 20.03 -19.45
C LEU A 529 -1.14 19.32 -18.13
N ASN A 530 -0.51 18.17 -17.88
CA ASN A 530 -0.71 17.39 -16.66
C ASN A 530 -0.11 18.12 -15.46
N LEU A 531 1.09 18.71 -15.62
CA LEU A 531 1.73 19.51 -14.58
C LEU A 531 0.92 20.76 -14.22
N MET A 532 0.29 21.42 -15.20
CA MET A 532 -0.59 22.57 -14.94
C MET A 532 -1.83 22.17 -14.11
N GLU A 533 -2.46 21.03 -14.40
CA GLU A 533 -3.59 20.53 -13.60
C GLU A 533 -3.13 20.02 -12.23
N PHE A 534 -1.93 19.45 -12.13
CA PHE A 534 -1.32 19.06 -10.87
C PHE A 534 -0.99 20.27 -9.98
N GLU A 535 -0.43 21.34 -10.53
CA GLU A 535 -0.19 22.60 -9.81
C GLU A 535 -1.50 23.19 -9.26
N ARG A 536 -2.57 23.19 -10.05
CA ARG A 536 -3.92 23.59 -9.59
C ARG A 536 -4.37 22.73 -8.41
N PHE A 537 -4.16 21.42 -8.50
CA PHE A 537 -4.49 20.49 -7.42
C PHE A 537 -3.69 20.80 -6.14
N VAL A 538 -2.37 20.99 -6.24
CA VAL A 538 -1.50 21.35 -5.11
C VAL A 538 -1.98 22.64 -4.43
N LYS A 539 -2.24 23.70 -5.20
CA LYS A 539 -2.75 24.96 -4.65
C LYS A 539 -4.04 24.78 -3.84
N ARG A 540 -4.97 23.94 -4.32
CA ARG A 540 -6.22 23.68 -3.60
C ARG A 540 -6.05 22.79 -2.38
N MET A 541 -5.12 21.84 -2.42
CA MET A 541 -4.70 21.09 -1.24
C MET A 541 -4.10 22.01 -0.17
N HIS A 542 -3.44 23.08 -0.58
CA HIS A 542 -2.95 24.13 0.32
C HIS A 542 -4.00 25.14 0.77
N GLY A 543 -5.22 25.07 0.23
CA GLY A 543 -6.28 26.03 0.55
C GLY A 543 -6.15 27.37 -0.18
N ASN A 544 -5.50 27.36 -1.35
CA ASN A 544 -5.32 28.49 -2.26
C ASN A 544 -6.13 28.30 -3.57
N THR A 545 -6.12 29.33 -4.42
CA THR A 545 -6.87 29.42 -5.69
C THR A 545 -6.20 28.69 -6.84
#